data_AF-A0A918EW91-F1
#
_entry.id   AF-A0A918EW91-F1
#
_cell.length_a   1.000
_cell.length_b   1.000
_cell.length_c   1.000
_cell.angle_alpha   90.00
_cell.angle_beta   90.00
_cell.angle_gamma   90.00
#
_symmetry.space_group_name_H-M   'P 1'
#
loop_
_entity.id
_entity.type
_entity.pdbx_description
1 polymer ?
#
loop_
_entity_poly.entity_id
_entity_poly.type
_entity_poly.pdbx_seq_one_letter_code
_entity_poly.pdbx_strand_id
1 'polypeptide(L)'
;MPQPPHVLLSAAVSLDGFLDDTGPERLLLSNPADFDRVDEVRAASDAILVGAGTLRADNPRLLVNSPERRAARVAAGLPEYPLKVTVTASGDLDPTARFWHTGGEKVAYTTDRGAERLRGLGLPADVVSLGPGLEWRAVLDHLGTVRGVRRLMVEGGGRIHTQLLRQGLADELQLAVAPLLVGEADAPRMFGTGPYPGGPRGRLRLLESRPVGDVVLLRYAPTVPGAGAEVSAADRHWLALACELADRCPPSRTAFSVGAVVVAADGTELARGHSREGGDPVVHAEEAALAKLGPADPRLAGATVYSSLEPCARRASRPAPCARLILDAGVRRVVTAWREPDTFVVDADGSGLLAAAGADVVVLPEYEDRATAPNRHLLDA
;
A
#
# COMPACT_ATOMS: atom_id res chain seq x y z
N MET A 1 16.64 2.01 -4.21
CA MET A 1 16.03 3.36 -4.23
C MET A 1 15.16 3.49 -3.00
N PRO A 2 15.16 4.61 -2.28
CA PRO A 2 14.27 4.79 -1.14
C PRO A 2 12.82 4.75 -1.63
N GLN A 3 12.01 3.87 -1.04
CA GLN A 3 10.59 3.70 -1.36
C GLN A 3 9.74 4.48 -0.35
N PRO A 4 8.53 4.92 -0.73
CA PRO A 4 7.58 5.45 0.24
C PRO A 4 7.33 4.43 1.36
N PRO A 5 7.07 4.88 2.60
CA PRO A 5 6.79 3.98 3.71
C PRO A 5 5.55 3.14 3.43
N HIS A 6 5.51 1.94 3.98
CA HIS A 6 4.28 1.17 4.12
C HIS A 6 3.33 1.91 5.08
N VAL A 7 2.18 2.33 4.57
CA VAL A 7 1.18 3.14 5.28
C VAL A 7 0.08 2.25 5.84
N LEU A 8 0.06 2.13 7.16
CA LEU A 8 -0.98 1.45 7.91
C LEU A 8 -1.96 2.48 8.49
N LEU A 9 -3.23 2.40 8.13
CA LEU A 9 -4.30 3.14 8.81
C LEU A 9 -4.83 2.30 9.97
N SER A 10 -4.81 2.84 11.18
CA SER A 10 -5.29 2.16 12.38
C SER A 10 -6.36 3.00 13.06
N ALA A 11 -7.51 2.40 13.37
CA ALA A 11 -8.59 3.06 14.10
C ALA A 11 -9.43 2.07 14.92
N ALA A 12 -10.06 2.56 15.97
CA ALA A 12 -11.19 1.90 16.61
C ALA A 12 -12.47 2.63 16.17
N VAL A 13 -13.52 1.88 15.84
CA VAL A 13 -14.80 2.41 15.36
C VAL A 13 -15.97 1.74 16.05
N SER A 14 -17.09 2.44 16.20
CA SER A 14 -18.39 1.83 16.53
C SER A 14 -18.88 0.93 15.38
N LEU A 15 -19.93 0.12 15.63
CA LEU A 15 -20.56 -0.73 14.62
C LEU A 15 -21.05 0.06 13.38
N ASP A 16 -21.43 1.32 13.57
CA ASP A 16 -21.90 2.25 12.54
C ASP A 16 -20.82 3.21 12.00
N GLY A 17 -19.55 2.96 12.35
CA GLY A 17 -18.37 3.53 11.70
C GLY A 17 -17.88 4.89 12.24
N PHE A 18 -18.27 5.25 13.46
CA PHE A 18 -17.83 6.48 14.11
C PHE A 18 -16.55 6.27 14.92
N LEU A 19 -15.71 7.30 14.96
CA LEU A 19 -14.46 7.37 15.72
C LEU A 19 -14.64 7.92 17.13
N ASP A 20 -15.73 8.65 17.36
CA ASP A 20 -16.07 9.30 18.64
C ASP A 20 -17.57 9.68 18.63
N ASP A 21 -18.10 10.17 19.74
CA ASP A 21 -19.39 10.87 19.81
C ASP A 21 -19.23 12.40 19.68
N THR A 22 -20.31 13.18 19.89
CA THR A 22 -20.25 14.66 19.90
C THR A 22 -19.95 15.26 21.28
N GLY A 23 -19.71 14.41 22.28
CA GLY A 23 -19.43 14.79 23.65
C GLY A 23 -18.06 15.44 23.82
N PRO A 24 -17.83 16.09 24.97
CA PRO A 24 -16.54 16.70 25.29
C PRO A 24 -15.50 15.68 25.77
N GLU A 25 -15.94 14.49 26.15
CA GLU A 25 -15.09 13.38 26.60
C GLU A 25 -14.86 12.42 25.45
N ARG A 26 -13.66 11.86 25.38
CA ARG A 26 -13.33 10.88 24.35
C ARG A 26 -14.06 9.56 24.60
N LEU A 27 -14.81 9.09 23.62
CA LEU A 27 -15.47 7.78 23.64
C LEU A 27 -14.44 6.65 23.63
N LEU A 28 -14.57 5.73 24.59
CA LEU A 28 -13.75 4.52 24.64
C LEU A 28 -14.35 3.45 23.72
N LEU A 29 -13.80 3.34 22.51
CA LEU A 29 -14.15 2.31 21.52
C LEU A 29 -13.28 1.04 21.62
N SER A 30 -12.19 1.09 22.38
CA SER A 30 -11.26 -0.02 22.57
C SER A 30 -11.28 -0.53 24.01
N ASN A 31 -10.85 -1.78 24.19
CA ASN A 31 -10.65 -2.41 25.50
C ASN A 31 -9.14 -2.56 25.82
N PRO A 32 -8.76 -3.00 27.04
CA PRO A 32 -7.35 -3.16 27.42
C PRO A 32 -6.53 -4.07 26.49
N ALA A 33 -7.13 -5.14 25.96
CA ALA A 33 -6.44 -6.05 25.05
C ALA A 33 -6.19 -5.41 23.68
N ASP A 34 -7.14 -4.61 23.19
CA ASP A 34 -6.95 -3.84 21.96
C ASP A 34 -5.95 -2.69 22.15
N PHE A 35 -5.94 -2.02 23.30
CA PHE A 35 -4.91 -1.02 23.62
C PHE A 35 -3.50 -1.61 23.65
N ASP A 36 -3.34 -2.81 24.23
CA ASP A 36 -2.06 -3.51 24.22
C ASP A 36 -1.61 -3.89 22.80
N ARG A 37 -2.54 -4.35 21.96
CA ARG A 37 -2.29 -4.60 20.54
C ARG A 37 -1.88 -3.33 19.79
N VAL A 38 -2.59 -2.21 19.98
CA VAL A 38 -2.22 -0.92 19.37
C VAL A 38 -0.83 -0.49 19.81
N ASP A 39 -0.47 -0.74 21.07
CA ASP A 39 0.87 -0.47 21.61
C ASP A 39 1.96 -1.33 20.93
N GLU A 40 1.65 -2.59 20.62
CA GLU A 40 2.51 -3.47 19.81
C GLU A 40 2.70 -2.93 18.39
N VAL A 41 1.61 -2.49 17.73
CA VAL A 41 1.68 -1.91 16.38
C VAL A 41 2.51 -0.61 16.37
N ARG A 42 2.34 0.24 17.38
CA ARG A 42 3.19 1.42 17.58
C ARG A 42 4.65 1.03 17.73
N ALA A 43 4.94 0.01 18.53
CA ALA A 43 6.31 -0.46 18.75
C ALA A 43 6.95 -1.06 17.49
N ALA A 44 6.16 -1.62 16.57
CA ALA A 44 6.61 -2.14 15.29
C ALA A 44 6.71 -1.10 14.16
N SER A 45 6.30 0.15 14.43
CA SER A 45 6.30 1.25 13.46
C SER A 45 7.53 2.14 13.60
N ASP A 46 7.96 2.76 12.50
CA ASP A 46 9.06 3.74 12.52
C ASP A 46 8.52 5.14 12.83
N ALA A 47 7.28 5.43 12.41
CA ALA A 47 6.59 6.69 12.69
C ALA A 47 5.11 6.49 13.01
N ILE A 48 4.55 7.40 13.82
CA ILE A 48 3.12 7.51 14.14
C ILE A 48 2.63 8.88 13.72
N LEU A 49 1.57 8.94 12.91
CA LEU A 49 1.00 10.17 12.38
C LEU A 49 -0.42 10.40 12.89
N VAL A 50 -0.67 11.64 13.32
CA VAL A 50 -2.03 12.16 13.54
C VAL A 50 -2.20 13.57 12.99
N GLY A 51 -3.42 13.90 12.57
CA GLY A 51 -3.77 15.23 12.13
C GLY A 51 -3.87 16.25 13.26
N ALA A 52 -3.68 17.52 12.92
CA ALA A 52 -3.86 18.63 13.86
C ALA A 52 -5.26 18.70 14.51
N GLY A 53 -6.30 18.20 13.82
CA GLY A 53 -7.64 18.08 14.41
C GLY A 53 -7.66 17.16 15.63
N THR A 54 -7.08 15.97 15.49
CA THR A 54 -6.91 15.00 16.58
C THR A 54 -6.03 15.54 17.69
N LEU A 55 -4.97 16.32 17.36
CA LEU A 55 -4.17 16.97 18.39
C LEU A 55 -4.98 17.96 19.24
N ARG A 56 -5.88 18.72 18.62
CA ARG A 56 -6.73 19.69 19.33
C ARG A 56 -7.83 19.01 20.16
N ALA A 57 -8.45 17.97 19.62
CA ALA A 57 -9.54 17.25 20.29
C ALA A 57 -9.02 16.38 21.46
N ASP A 58 -8.00 15.54 21.20
CA ASP A 58 -7.63 14.47 22.13
C ASP A 58 -6.35 14.77 22.92
N ASN A 59 -5.58 15.76 22.47
CA ASN A 59 -4.27 16.11 23.01
C ASN A 59 -3.37 14.87 23.26
N PRO A 60 -3.19 13.94 22.32
CA PRO A 60 -2.62 12.64 22.60
C PRO A 60 -1.10 12.72 22.86
N ARG A 61 -0.59 11.79 23.69
CA ARG A 61 0.87 11.64 23.90
C ARG A 61 1.56 10.87 22.75
N LEU A 62 0.85 9.97 22.07
CA LEU A 62 1.36 9.07 21.02
C LEU A 62 2.67 8.38 21.38
N LEU A 63 2.61 7.47 22.34
CA LEU A 63 3.77 6.73 22.84
C LEU A 63 3.57 5.23 22.68
N VAL A 64 4.69 4.53 22.64
CA VAL A 64 4.77 3.13 23.09
C VAL A 64 4.79 3.15 24.62
N ASN A 65 3.76 2.60 25.24
CA ASN A 65 3.54 2.64 26.68
C ASN A 65 4.33 1.54 27.39
N SER A 66 4.37 0.32 26.84
CA SER A 66 5.12 -0.80 27.44
C SER A 66 6.62 -0.50 27.51
N PRO A 67 7.22 -0.52 28.72
CA PRO A 67 8.67 -0.42 28.88
C PRO A 67 9.44 -1.53 28.17
N GLU A 68 8.88 -2.74 28.13
CA GLU A 68 9.48 -3.92 27.50
C GLU A 68 9.56 -3.75 25.99
N ARG A 69 8.49 -3.24 25.35
CA ARG A 69 8.48 -2.93 23.92
C ARG A 69 9.48 -1.82 23.58
N ARG A 70 9.59 -0.79 24.44
CA ARG A 70 10.60 0.27 24.29
C ARG A 70 12.02 -0.29 24.39
N ALA A 71 12.29 -1.14 25.39
CA ALA A 71 13.59 -1.79 25.56
C ALA A 71 13.93 -2.69 24.36
N ALA A 72 12.96 -3.43 23.83
CA ALA A 72 13.14 -4.27 22.64
C ALA A 72 13.50 -3.45 21.39
N ARG A 73 12.88 -2.27 21.20
CA ARG A 73 13.24 -1.35 20.11
C ARG A 73 14.69 -0.88 20.23
N VAL A 74 15.10 -0.45 21.41
CA VAL A 74 16.48 0.00 21.67
C VAL A 74 17.48 -1.14 21.45
N ALA A 75 17.16 -2.36 21.91
CA ALA A 75 17.99 -3.53 21.68
C ALA A 75 18.12 -3.89 20.18
N ALA A 76 17.11 -3.58 19.37
CA ALA A 76 17.15 -3.73 17.91
C ALA A 76 17.84 -2.55 17.18
N GLY A 77 18.44 -1.59 17.91
CA GLY A 77 19.10 -0.41 17.35
C GLY A 77 18.14 0.67 16.85
N LEU A 78 16.85 0.61 17.22
CA LEU A 78 15.84 1.61 16.86
C LEU A 78 15.69 2.64 18.00
N PRO A 79 15.20 3.86 17.70
CA PRO A 79 14.83 4.82 18.73
C PRO A 79 13.76 4.26 19.68
N GLU A 80 13.89 4.59 20.97
CA GLU A 80 12.98 4.14 22.04
C GLU A 80 11.50 4.38 21.68
N TYR A 81 11.22 5.53 21.05
CA TYR A 81 9.91 5.91 20.54
C TYR A 81 9.95 6.06 19.01
N PRO A 82 8.88 5.67 18.29
CA PRO A 82 8.69 6.04 16.89
C PRO A 82 8.71 7.56 16.69
N LEU A 83 9.09 8.01 15.49
CA LEU A 83 8.97 9.41 15.08
C LEU A 83 7.50 9.85 15.18
N LYS A 84 7.26 10.96 15.86
CA LYS A 84 5.91 11.52 15.98
C LYS A 84 5.67 12.54 14.88
N VAL A 85 4.64 12.29 14.06
CA VAL A 85 4.32 13.10 12.90
C VAL A 85 2.99 13.79 13.09
N THR A 86 2.92 15.08 12.76
CA THR A 86 1.65 15.77 12.60
C THR A 86 1.56 16.53 11.28
N VAL A 87 0.35 16.65 10.76
CA VAL A 87 0.07 17.37 9.50
C VAL A 87 -0.95 18.47 9.77
N THR A 88 -0.64 19.68 9.31
CA THR A 88 -1.50 20.86 9.48
C THR A 88 -1.37 21.82 8.32
N ALA A 89 -2.48 22.34 7.79
CA ALA A 89 -2.40 23.37 6.75
C ALA A 89 -2.13 24.76 7.35
N SER A 90 -2.77 25.08 8.48
CA SER A 90 -2.77 26.42 9.08
C SER A 90 -1.59 26.70 10.01
N GLY A 91 -0.91 25.66 10.49
CA GLY A 91 0.05 25.79 11.59
C GLY A 91 -0.62 26.07 12.95
N ASP A 92 -1.95 25.98 13.04
CA ASP A 92 -2.66 26.27 14.29
C ASP A 92 -2.61 25.08 15.25
N LEU A 93 -1.56 25.07 16.08
CA LEU A 93 -1.26 24.04 17.06
C LEU A 93 -0.94 24.69 18.41
N ASP A 94 -1.44 24.10 19.49
CA ASP A 94 -1.16 24.53 20.85
C ASP A 94 0.26 24.10 21.27
N PRO A 95 1.18 25.03 21.62
CA PRO A 95 2.53 24.70 22.06
C PRO A 95 2.58 23.95 23.40
N THR A 96 1.49 23.98 24.17
CA THR A 96 1.37 23.26 25.45
C THR A 96 0.83 21.83 25.30
N ALA A 97 0.44 21.43 24.08
CA ALA A 97 -0.06 20.08 23.83
C ALA A 97 0.94 19.00 24.29
N ARG A 98 0.42 17.94 24.94
CA ARG A 98 1.21 16.81 25.45
C ARG A 98 2.03 16.14 24.36
N PHE A 99 1.59 16.23 23.10
CA PHE A 99 2.34 15.77 21.95
C PHE A 99 3.76 16.34 21.89
N TRP A 100 4.00 17.59 22.28
CA TRP A 100 5.33 18.22 22.20
C TRP A 100 6.25 17.81 23.34
N HIS A 101 5.69 17.45 24.48
CA HIS A 101 6.40 17.29 25.75
C HIS A 101 6.66 15.82 26.13
N THR A 102 6.35 14.87 25.25
CA THR A 102 6.57 13.44 25.48
C THR A 102 7.16 12.71 24.27
N GLY A 103 7.86 11.60 24.53
CA GLY A 103 8.42 10.71 23.51
C GLY A 103 9.71 11.25 22.90
N GLY A 104 10.04 10.80 21.69
CA GLY A 104 11.26 11.16 20.98
C GLY A 104 11.10 12.32 19.99
N GLU A 105 11.73 12.17 18.83
CA GLU A 105 11.71 13.17 17.75
C GLU A 105 10.29 13.42 17.20
N LYS A 106 10.11 14.64 16.69
CA LYS A 106 8.81 15.15 16.23
C LYS A 106 8.98 15.92 14.93
N VAL A 107 8.04 15.76 14.01
CA VAL A 107 8.00 16.52 12.76
C VAL A 107 6.58 16.99 12.46
N ALA A 108 6.45 18.24 12.05
CA ALA A 108 5.23 18.85 11.57
C ALA A 108 5.33 19.15 10.07
N TYR A 109 4.50 18.50 9.26
CA TYR A 109 4.35 18.82 7.84
C TYR A 109 3.26 19.86 7.65
N THR A 110 3.57 20.90 6.88
CA THR A 110 2.67 22.04 6.73
C THR A 110 2.85 22.79 5.41
N THR A 111 2.02 23.80 5.17
CA THR A 111 2.17 24.75 4.06
C THR A 111 3.19 25.83 4.41
N ASP A 112 3.62 26.63 3.44
CA ASP A 112 4.54 27.77 3.68
C ASP A 112 4.00 28.70 4.77
N ARG A 113 2.72 29.07 4.68
CA ARG A 113 2.04 29.91 5.68
C ARG A 113 2.01 29.24 7.06
N GLY A 114 1.74 27.94 7.11
CA GLY A 114 1.73 27.20 8.37
C GLY A 114 3.13 27.10 8.98
N ALA A 115 4.17 26.98 8.15
CA ALA A 115 5.56 26.89 8.60
C ALA A 115 6.02 28.20 9.26
N GLU A 116 5.65 29.35 8.71
CA GLU A 116 5.91 30.66 9.34
C GLU A 116 5.31 30.73 10.75
N ARG A 117 4.04 30.32 10.90
CA ARG A 117 3.36 30.29 12.20
C ARG A 117 4.04 29.33 13.18
N LEU A 118 4.32 28.09 12.76
CA LEU A 118 4.90 27.06 13.63
C LEU A 118 6.32 27.41 14.08
N ARG A 119 7.14 28.00 13.19
CA ARG A 119 8.50 28.45 13.56
C ARG A 119 8.46 29.57 14.60
N GLY A 120 7.47 30.46 14.52
CA GLY A 120 7.23 31.50 15.53
C GLY A 120 6.82 30.96 16.91
N LEU A 121 6.26 29.75 16.98
CA LEU A 121 5.87 29.11 18.25
C LEU A 121 7.03 28.43 18.98
N GLY A 122 8.18 28.21 18.32
CA GLY A 122 9.34 27.56 18.95
C GLY A 122 9.07 26.14 19.43
N LEU A 123 8.22 25.38 18.72
CA LEU A 123 7.88 24.01 19.08
C LEU A 123 9.13 23.10 19.02
N PRO A 124 9.27 22.10 19.92
CA PRO A 124 10.35 21.13 19.90
C PRO A 124 10.12 20.07 18.81
N ALA A 125 10.03 20.51 17.56
CA ALA A 125 9.77 19.68 16.39
C ALA A 125 10.36 20.29 15.12
N ASP A 126 10.77 19.42 14.20
CA ASP A 126 11.14 19.84 12.86
C ASP A 126 9.91 20.31 12.09
N VAL A 127 10.00 21.46 11.44
CA VAL A 127 8.91 22.02 10.61
C VAL A 127 9.28 21.90 9.14
N VAL A 128 8.55 21.05 8.42
CA VAL A 128 8.74 20.82 6.98
C VAL A 128 7.63 21.53 6.21
N SER A 129 8.01 22.49 5.38
CA SER A 129 7.08 23.12 4.43
C SER A 129 7.01 22.29 3.14
N LEU A 130 5.79 22.10 2.64
CA LEU A 130 5.50 21.41 1.38
C LEU A 130 5.12 22.38 0.25
N GLY A 131 5.28 23.68 0.47
CA GLY A 131 4.87 24.73 -0.46
C GLY A 131 3.46 25.28 -0.15
N PRO A 132 2.71 25.75 -1.15
CA PRO A 132 1.42 26.42 -0.94
C PRO A 132 0.29 25.47 -0.51
N GLY A 133 0.44 24.16 -0.75
CA GLY A 133 -0.56 23.14 -0.48
C GLY A 133 0.00 21.94 0.28
N LEU A 134 -0.90 21.08 0.75
CA LEU A 134 -0.54 19.80 1.36
C LEU A 134 -0.73 18.67 0.36
N GLU A 135 0.38 18.08 -0.10
CA GLU A 135 0.38 16.92 -0.98
C GLU A 135 0.87 15.68 -0.21
N TRP A 136 0.02 14.66 -0.12
CA TRP A 136 0.33 13.46 0.67
C TRP A 136 1.52 12.68 0.12
N ARG A 137 1.67 12.62 -1.21
CA ARG A 137 2.85 11.99 -1.82
C ARG A 137 4.14 12.66 -1.36
N ALA A 138 4.18 13.99 -1.33
CA ALA A 138 5.35 14.73 -0.83
C ALA A 138 5.64 14.44 0.67
N VAL A 139 4.59 14.28 1.50
CA VAL A 139 4.75 13.86 2.90
C VAL A 139 5.37 12.46 2.98
N LEU A 140 4.80 11.49 2.27
CA LEU A 140 5.25 10.09 2.30
C LEU A 140 6.66 9.94 1.71
N ASP A 141 6.95 10.64 0.61
CA ASP A 141 8.27 10.67 0.00
C ASP A 141 9.30 11.26 0.95
N HIS A 142 9.01 12.38 1.61
CA HIS A 142 9.93 12.96 2.58
C HIS A 142 10.14 12.04 3.81
N LEU A 143 9.07 11.40 4.30
CA LEU A 143 9.18 10.42 5.38
C LEU A 143 10.07 9.23 4.99
N GLY A 144 9.89 8.67 3.79
CA GLY A 144 10.68 7.53 3.32
C GLY A 144 12.13 7.90 3.00
N THR A 145 12.32 8.96 2.22
CA THR A 145 13.63 9.31 1.64
C THR A 145 14.51 10.10 2.59
N VAL A 146 13.95 11.06 3.35
CA VAL A 146 14.73 11.95 4.23
C VAL A 146 14.73 11.45 5.66
N ARG A 147 13.61 10.90 6.15
CA ARG A 147 13.49 10.43 7.54
C ARG A 147 13.75 8.93 7.71
N GLY A 148 13.91 8.18 6.61
CA GLY A 148 14.17 6.73 6.65
C GLY A 148 13.01 5.91 7.22
N VAL A 149 11.79 6.46 7.23
CA VAL A 149 10.59 5.76 7.72
C VAL A 149 10.23 4.68 6.70
N ARG A 150 10.17 3.43 7.14
CA ARG A 150 9.74 2.29 6.30
C ARG A 150 8.32 1.85 6.65
N ARG A 151 7.90 2.03 7.91
CA ARG A 151 6.55 1.76 8.39
C ARG A 151 5.94 2.98 9.06
N LEU A 152 4.86 3.48 8.47
CA LEU A 152 4.09 4.60 8.99
C LEU A 152 2.73 4.10 9.49
N MET A 153 2.45 4.30 10.77
CA MET A 153 1.12 4.10 11.35
C MET A 153 0.37 5.44 11.39
N VAL A 154 -0.84 5.48 10.86
CA VAL A 154 -1.72 6.65 10.85
C VAL A 154 -2.91 6.38 11.76
N GLU A 155 -2.96 7.07 12.89
CA GLU A 155 -3.98 6.85 13.93
C GLU A 155 -5.19 7.80 13.85
N GLY A 156 -5.14 8.82 12.98
CA GLY A 156 -6.31 9.70 12.78
C GLY A 156 -5.97 11.08 12.23
N GLY A 157 -6.93 11.98 12.06
CA GLY A 157 -8.38 11.79 12.20
C GLY A 157 -9.06 11.42 10.87
N GLY A 158 -10.39 11.26 10.89
CA GLY A 158 -11.17 10.75 9.75
C GLY A 158 -10.90 11.45 8.42
N ARG A 159 -10.59 12.76 8.41
CA ARG A 159 -10.18 13.49 7.20
C ARG A 159 -8.89 12.94 6.58
N ILE A 160 -7.88 12.64 7.39
CA ILE A 160 -6.59 12.12 6.92
C ILE A 160 -6.75 10.71 6.38
N HIS A 161 -7.42 9.83 7.15
CA HIS A 161 -7.73 8.48 6.70
C HIS A 161 -8.50 8.49 5.38
N THR A 162 -9.50 9.35 5.26
CA THR A 162 -10.26 9.55 4.02
C THR A 162 -9.38 9.99 2.86
N GLN A 163 -8.49 10.97 3.07
CA GLN A 163 -7.60 11.44 2.01
C GLN A 163 -6.64 10.36 1.52
N LEU A 164 -6.00 9.63 2.44
CA LEU A 164 -5.06 8.55 2.09
C LEU A 164 -5.76 7.41 1.34
N LEU A 165 -6.95 6.99 1.79
CA LEU A 165 -7.74 5.96 1.10
C LEU A 165 -8.19 6.42 -0.29
N ARG A 166 -8.70 7.64 -0.41
CA ARG A 166 -9.18 8.19 -1.69
C ARG A 166 -8.07 8.36 -2.72
N GLN A 167 -6.85 8.62 -2.26
CA GLN A 167 -5.67 8.76 -3.12
C GLN A 167 -4.93 7.43 -3.37
N GLY A 168 -5.41 6.31 -2.82
CA GLY A 168 -4.77 5.01 -2.99
C GLY A 168 -3.41 4.88 -2.29
N LEU A 169 -3.17 5.67 -1.23
CA LEU A 169 -1.90 5.79 -0.52
C LEU A 169 -1.82 4.96 0.76
N ALA A 170 -2.88 4.22 1.10
CA ALA A 170 -2.88 3.30 2.24
C ALA A 170 -2.53 1.89 1.77
N ASP A 171 -1.63 1.20 2.46
CA ASP A 171 -1.28 -0.20 2.17
C ASP A 171 -2.10 -1.19 2.99
N GLU A 172 -2.42 -0.83 4.23
CA GLU A 172 -3.17 -1.67 5.15
C GLU A 172 -4.16 -0.81 5.96
N LEU A 173 -5.31 -1.38 6.28
CA LEU A 173 -6.32 -0.83 7.17
C LEU A 173 -6.57 -1.82 8.31
N GLN A 174 -6.37 -1.37 9.55
CA GLN A 174 -6.71 -2.10 10.77
C GLN A 174 -7.83 -1.39 11.50
N LEU A 175 -8.95 -2.09 11.70
CA LEU A 175 -10.13 -1.59 12.39
C LEU A 175 -10.42 -2.48 13.60
N ALA A 176 -10.42 -1.89 14.79
CA ALA A 176 -11.10 -2.49 15.94
C ALA A 176 -12.56 -2.03 15.93
N VAL A 177 -13.51 -2.96 15.82
CA VAL A 177 -14.94 -2.65 15.78
C VAL A 177 -15.54 -2.92 17.16
N ALA A 178 -15.93 -1.84 17.84
CA ALA A 178 -16.55 -1.84 19.15
C ALA A 178 -18.01 -2.31 19.08
N PRO A 179 -18.52 -3.07 20.07
CA PRO A 179 -19.89 -3.60 20.06
C PRO A 179 -20.94 -2.55 20.50
N LEU A 180 -20.85 -1.33 19.99
CA LEU A 180 -21.77 -0.22 20.29
C LEU A 180 -22.13 0.58 19.04
N LEU A 181 -23.19 1.38 19.12
CA LEU A 181 -23.63 2.33 18.09
C LEU A 181 -23.51 3.75 18.65
N VAL A 182 -23.04 4.69 17.83
CA VAL A 182 -23.02 6.12 18.19
C VAL A 182 -24.28 6.81 17.66
N GLY A 183 -24.62 6.63 16.38
CA GLY A 183 -25.89 7.08 15.81
C GLY A 183 -26.05 8.60 15.65
N GLU A 184 -25.03 9.40 15.92
CA GLU A 184 -25.08 10.86 15.85
C GLU A 184 -24.61 11.38 14.48
N ALA A 185 -25.45 12.15 13.79
CA ALA A 185 -25.15 12.57 12.42
C ALA A 185 -23.84 13.38 12.28
N ASP A 186 -23.55 14.21 13.28
CA ASP A 186 -22.41 15.13 13.30
C ASP A 186 -21.16 14.52 13.98
N ALA A 187 -21.24 13.30 14.50
CA ALA A 187 -20.11 12.63 15.12
C ALA A 187 -19.00 12.30 14.08
N PRO A 188 -17.73 12.31 14.48
CA PRO A 188 -16.61 12.09 13.57
C PRO A 188 -16.62 10.66 13.03
N ARG A 189 -16.65 10.52 11.70
CA ARG A 189 -16.58 9.22 11.01
C ARG A 189 -15.17 8.87 10.57
N MET A 190 -14.87 7.58 10.56
CA MET A 190 -13.61 7.05 10.00
C MET A 190 -13.50 7.35 8.51
N PHE A 191 -14.58 7.11 7.78
CA PHE A 191 -14.66 7.29 6.33
C PHE A 191 -15.56 8.47 5.99
N GLY A 192 -14.98 9.49 5.36
CA GLY A 192 -15.68 10.66 4.86
C GLY A 192 -16.26 10.47 3.47
N THR A 193 -16.87 11.53 2.94
CA THR A 193 -17.51 11.50 1.62
C THR A 193 -16.50 11.65 0.48
N GLY A 194 -16.79 11.00 -0.66
CA GLY A 194 -16.09 11.20 -1.93
C GLY A 194 -15.85 9.90 -2.69
N PRO A 195 -15.31 9.98 -3.91
CA PRO A 195 -14.95 8.79 -4.69
C PRO A 195 -13.77 8.06 -4.03
N TYR A 196 -13.94 6.76 -3.83
CA TYR A 196 -12.90 5.82 -3.42
C TYR A 196 -12.42 5.00 -4.64
N PRO A 197 -11.16 4.54 -4.66
CA PRO A 197 -10.65 3.68 -5.72
C PRO A 197 -11.55 2.47 -5.98
N GLY A 198 -11.89 2.21 -7.24
CA GLY A 198 -12.81 1.13 -7.66
C GLY A 198 -14.29 1.35 -7.32
N GLY A 199 -14.64 2.41 -6.59
CA GLY A 199 -16.02 2.73 -6.21
C GLY A 199 -16.71 1.56 -5.49
N PRO A 200 -18.01 1.30 -5.73
CA PRO A 200 -18.74 0.19 -5.11
C PRO A 200 -18.20 -1.21 -5.43
N ARG A 201 -17.35 -1.34 -6.46
CA ARG A 201 -16.71 -2.60 -6.85
C ARG A 201 -15.29 -2.77 -6.30
N GLY A 202 -14.71 -1.69 -5.78
CA GLY A 202 -13.37 -1.64 -5.17
C GLY A 202 -13.31 -2.36 -3.83
N ARG A 203 -13.39 -3.70 -3.85
CA ARG A 203 -13.37 -4.51 -2.63
C ARG A 203 -11.99 -4.49 -2.00
N LEU A 204 -11.91 -4.38 -0.68
CA LEU A 204 -10.68 -4.67 0.05
C LEU A 204 -10.53 -6.19 0.27
N ARG A 205 -9.29 -6.66 0.31
CA ARG A 205 -8.98 -8.04 0.67
C ARG A 205 -8.89 -8.17 2.19
N LEU A 206 -9.68 -9.05 2.78
CA LEU A 206 -9.58 -9.39 4.20
C LEU A 206 -8.28 -10.16 4.45
N LEU A 207 -7.41 -9.60 5.28
CA LEU A 207 -6.17 -10.23 5.73
C LEU A 207 -6.38 -11.03 7.01
N GLU A 208 -7.19 -10.51 7.91
CA GLU A 208 -7.44 -11.09 9.23
C GLU A 208 -8.80 -10.62 9.76
N SER A 209 -9.50 -11.52 10.45
CA SER A 209 -10.66 -11.20 11.28
C SER A 209 -10.56 -12.02 12.55
N ARG A 210 -10.50 -11.37 13.71
CA ARG A 210 -10.50 -12.08 15.00
C ARG A 210 -11.10 -11.26 16.14
N PRO A 211 -11.70 -11.90 17.16
CA PRO A 211 -12.04 -11.22 18.41
C PRO A 211 -10.79 -10.75 19.17
N VAL A 212 -10.93 -9.62 19.87
CA VAL A 212 -9.95 -9.06 20.82
C VAL A 212 -10.74 -8.60 22.05
N GLY A 213 -10.92 -9.49 23.03
CA GLY A 213 -11.91 -9.23 24.09
C GLY A 213 -13.32 -9.15 23.50
N ASP A 214 -14.02 -8.03 23.74
CA ASP A 214 -15.36 -7.75 23.25
C ASP A 214 -15.42 -6.99 21.91
N VAL A 215 -14.27 -6.59 21.34
CA VAL A 215 -14.18 -5.96 20.01
C VAL A 215 -13.75 -6.97 18.94
N VAL A 216 -14.00 -6.67 17.67
CA VAL A 216 -13.48 -7.45 16.53
C VAL A 216 -12.40 -6.68 15.81
N LEU A 217 -11.21 -7.26 15.69
CA LEU A 217 -10.16 -6.74 14.81
C LEU A 217 -10.40 -7.23 13.39
N LEU A 218 -10.43 -6.29 12.44
CA LEU A 218 -10.44 -6.55 11.02
C LEU A 218 -9.22 -5.91 10.37
N ARG A 219 -8.50 -6.66 9.54
CA ARG A 219 -7.37 -6.16 8.77
C ARG A 219 -7.65 -6.32 7.29
N TYR A 220 -7.43 -5.26 6.52
CA TYR A 220 -7.72 -5.20 5.10
C TYR A 220 -6.56 -4.62 4.31
N ALA A 221 -6.41 -5.07 3.05
CA ALA A 221 -5.52 -4.45 2.07
C ALA A 221 -6.31 -4.01 0.82
N PRO A 222 -5.91 -2.91 0.15
CA PRO A 222 -6.47 -2.53 -1.15
C PRO A 222 -6.20 -3.58 -2.25
N THR A 223 -7.08 -3.62 -3.24
CA THR A 223 -6.96 -4.49 -4.42
C THR A 223 -6.92 -3.73 -5.74
N VAL A 224 -7.26 -2.45 -5.72
CA VAL A 224 -7.32 -1.60 -6.92
C VAL A 224 -5.90 -1.27 -7.39
N PRO A 225 -5.52 -1.60 -8.64
CA PRO A 225 -4.21 -1.29 -9.21
C PRO A 225 -3.84 0.19 -9.17
N GLY A 226 -2.55 0.48 -9.28
CA GLY A 226 -2.05 1.84 -9.51
C GLY A 226 -2.44 2.38 -10.89
N ALA A 227 -2.28 3.68 -11.08
CA ALA A 227 -2.55 4.35 -12.35
C ALA A 227 -1.24 4.76 -13.03
N GLY A 228 -1.14 4.58 -14.35
CA GLY A 228 0.06 4.91 -15.10
C GLY A 228 1.30 4.20 -14.56
N ALA A 229 2.39 4.95 -14.39
CA ALA A 229 3.63 4.47 -13.79
C ALA A 229 3.61 4.39 -12.24
N GLU A 230 2.53 4.84 -11.58
CA GLU A 230 2.48 4.85 -10.12
C GLU A 230 2.29 3.43 -9.56
N VAL A 231 3.02 3.13 -8.48
CA VAL A 231 2.92 1.85 -7.76
C VAL A 231 1.96 2.00 -6.57
N SER A 232 1.06 1.03 -6.45
CA SER A 232 0.14 0.90 -5.32
C SER A 232 0.46 -0.34 -4.46
N ALA A 233 -0.12 -0.40 -3.27
CA ALA A 233 -0.09 -1.60 -2.42
C ALA A 233 -0.67 -2.84 -3.12
N ALA A 234 -1.72 -2.63 -3.92
CA ALA A 234 -2.36 -3.69 -4.70
C ALA A 234 -1.41 -4.25 -5.76
N ASP A 235 -0.60 -3.40 -6.41
CA ASP A 235 0.36 -3.86 -7.42
C ASP A 235 1.35 -4.87 -6.84
N ARG A 236 1.86 -4.60 -5.63
CA ARG A 236 2.75 -5.51 -4.91
C ARG A 236 2.07 -6.84 -4.59
N HIS A 237 0.80 -6.82 -4.19
CA HIS A 237 0.03 -8.04 -3.92
C HIS A 237 -0.17 -8.87 -5.20
N TRP A 238 -0.59 -8.24 -6.29
CA TRP A 238 -0.87 -8.95 -7.54
C TRP A 238 0.39 -9.49 -8.20
N LEU A 239 1.50 -8.74 -8.14
CA LEU A 239 2.80 -9.24 -8.60
C LEU A 239 3.32 -10.38 -7.71
N ALA A 240 3.14 -10.30 -6.39
CA ALA A 240 3.46 -11.40 -5.50
C ALA A 240 2.71 -12.69 -5.89
N LEU A 241 1.41 -12.58 -6.21
CA LEU A 241 0.61 -13.70 -6.70
C LEU A 241 1.10 -14.22 -8.05
N ALA A 242 1.53 -13.34 -8.97
CA ALA A 242 2.15 -13.74 -10.22
C ALA A 242 3.42 -14.56 -10.00
N CYS A 243 4.28 -14.17 -9.04
CA CYS A 243 5.45 -14.97 -8.67
C CYS A 243 5.05 -16.32 -8.05
N GLU A 244 4.02 -16.39 -7.21
CA GLU A 244 3.51 -17.68 -6.65
C GLU A 244 3.00 -18.63 -7.74
N LEU A 245 2.43 -18.08 -8.81
CA LEU A 245 2.00 -18.88 -9.96
C LEU A 245 3.19 -19.45 -10.74
N ALA A 246 4.33 -18.75 -10.77
CA ALA A 246 5.55 -19.25 -11.39
C ALA A 246 6.06 -20.53 -10.69
N ASP A 247 5.94 -20.62 -9.35
CA ASP A 247 6.30 -21.80 -8.56
C ASP A 247 5.48 -23.06 -8.91
N ARG A 248 4.32 -22.88 -9.55
CA ARG A 248 3.44 -23.98 -9.97
C ARG A 248 3.76 -24.54 -11.35
N CYS A 249 4.71 -23.93 -12.06
CA CYS A 249 5.04 -24.36 -13.41
C CYS A 249 5.74 -25.74 -13.39
N PRO A 250 5.37 -26.67 -14.28
CA PRO A 250 6.16 -27.87 -14.55
C PRO A 250 7.63 -27.49 -14.86
N PRO A 251 8.64 -28.22 -14.38
CA PRO A 251 10.04 -27.91 -14.70
C PRO A 251 10.33 -27.93 -16.20
N SER A 252 11.25 -27.07 -16.65
CA SER A 252 11.73 -27.04 -18.03
C SER A 252 13.20 -26.69 -18.07
N ARG A 253 13.91 -27.16 -19.10
CA ARG A 253 15.31 -26.79 -19.43
C ARG A 253 15.41 -25.79 -20.59
N THR A 254 14.30 -25.51 -21.26
CA THR A 254 14.26 -24.73 -22.50
C THR A 254 13.24 -23.59 -22.45
N ALA A 255 12.65 -23.33 -21.28
CA ALA A 255 11.70 -22.25 -21.07
C ALA A 255 11.64 -21.84 -19.61
N PHE A 256 11.42 -20.55 -19.35
CA PHE A 256 11.19 -20.02 -18.02
C PHE A 256 9.83 -20.46 -17.44
N SER A 257 9.79 -20.61 -16.12
CA SER A 257 8.61 -20.67 -15.27
C SER A 257 8.16 -19.25 -14.97
N VAL A 258 6.99 -18.88 -15.48
CA VAL A 258 6.41 -17.53 -15.37
C VAL A 258 4.98 -17.67 -14.86
N GLY A 259 4.53 -16.72 -14.05
CA GLY A 259 3.13 -16.59 -13.66
C GLY A 259 2.59 -15.21 -14.04
N ALA A 260 1.29 -15.14 -14.32
CA ALA A 260 0.63 -13.90 -14.71
C ALA A 260 -0.79 -13.78 -14.14
N VAL A 261 -1.21 -12.54 -13.87
CA VAL A 261 -2.56 -12.20 -13.39
C VAL A 261 -3.09 -10.99 -14.16
N VAL A 262 -4.35 -11.04 -14.59
CA VAL A 262 -5.05 -9.94 -15.25
C VAL A 262 -6.09 -9.39 -14.27
N VAL A 263 -6.00 -8.10 -13.93
CA VAL A 263 -6.83 -7.46 -12.90
C VAL A 263 -7.53 -6.24 -13.49
N ALA A 264 -8.84 -6.13 -13.29
CA ALA A 264 -9.62 -4.98 -13.74
C ALA A 264 -9.30 -3.71 -12.94
N ALA A 265 -9.68 -2.55 -13.49
CA ALA A 265 -9.51 -1.25 -12.85
C ALA A 265 -10.18 -1.12 -11.46
N ASP A 266 -11.17 -1.96 -11.15
CA ASP A 266 -11.83 -2.00 -9.84
C ASP A 266 -11.20 -2.98 -8.85
N GLY A 267 -10.08 -3.61 -9.20
CA GLY A 267 -9.39 -4.60 -8.35
C GLY A 267 -9.94 -6.02 -8.46
N THR A 268 -10.91 -6.27 -9.34
CA THR A 268 -11.40 -7.64 -9.61
C THR A 268 -10.36 -8.42 -10.41
N GLU A 269 -9.95 -9.59 -9.90
CA GLU A 269 -9.16 -10.54 -10.69
C GLU A 269 -10.03 -11.09 -11.83
N LEU A 270 -9.57 -10.89 -13.08
CA LEU A 270 -10.26 -11.36 -14.27
C LEU A 270 -9.84 -12.78 -14.63
N ALA A 271 -8.53 -13.02 -14.65
CA ALA A 271 -7.94 -14.32 -14.93
C ALA A 271 -6.51 -14.38 -14.39
N ARG A 272 -5.99 -15.59 -14.29
CA ARG A 272 -4.59 -15.87 -13.97
C ARG A 272 -4.08 -17.00 -14.85
N GLY A 273 -2.77 -17.11 -15.02
CA GLY A 273 -2.13 -18.16 -15.79
C GLY A 273 -0.70 -18.41 -15.33
N HIS A 274 -0.14 -19.56 -15.71
CA HIS A 274 1.26 -19.86 -15.51
C HIS A 274 1.81 -20.60 -16.74
N SER A 275 3.12 -20.57 -16.94
CA SER A 275 3.75 -21.29 -18.04
C SER A 275 3.41 -22.78 -17.97
N ARG A 276 3.16 -23.37 -19.13
CA ARG A 276 2.85 -24.80 -19.29
C ARG A 276 1.57 -25.27 -18.59
N GLU A 277 0.65 -24.34 -18.34
CA GLU A 277 -0.67 -24.67 -17.77
C GLU A 277 -1.47 -25.59 -18.70
N GLY A 278 -2.25 -26.51 -18.11
CA GLY A 278 -3.12 -27.42 -18.87
C GLY A 278 -2.40 -28.47 -19.72
N GLY A 279 -1.07 -28.62 -19.55
CA GLY A 279 -0.27 -29.59 -20.29
C GLY A 279 0.22 -29.13 -21.67
N ASP A 280 -0.02 -27.87 -22.05
CA ASP A 280 0.57 -27.29 -23.27
C ASP A 280 2.05 -26.93 -22.98
N PRO A 281 3.04 -27.63 -23.56
CA PRO A 281 4.44 -27.42 -23.21
C PRO A 281 5.00 -26.05 -23.64
N VAL A 282 4.28 -25.29 -24.46
CA VAL A 282 4.77 -24.03 -25.04
C VAL A 282 3.90 -22.82 -24.70
N VAL A 283 2.82 -22.97 -23.94
CA VAL A 283 2.00 -21.83 -23.51
C VAL A 283 2.75 -20.99 -22.47
N HIS A 284 2.73 -19.67 -22.68
CA HIS A 284 3.27 -18.69 -21.73
C HIS A 284 2.19 -18.26 -20.74
N ALA A 285 2.60 -17.71 -19.60
CA ALA A 285 1.69 -17.34 -18.51
C ALA A 285 0.66 -16.29 -18.93
N GLU A 286 1.10 -15.24 -19.63
CA GLU A 286 0.24 -14.14 -20.08
C GLU A 286 -0.76 -14.62 -21.14
N GLU A 287 -0.32 -15.48 -22.05
CA GLU A 287 -1.19 -16.13 -23.04
C GLU A 287 -2.24 -17.01 -22.36
N ALA A 288 -1.83 -17.84 -21.39
CA ALA A 288 -2.75 -18.72 -20.65
C ALA A 288 -3.79 -17.91 -19.85
N ALA A 289 -3.39 -16.78 -19.26
CA ALA A 289 -4.30 -15.90 -18.53
C ALA A 289 -5.29 -15.20 -19.48
N LEU A 290 -4.80 -14.58 -20.57
CA LEU A 290 -5.63 -13.86 -21.54
C LEU A 290 -6.59 -14.78 -22.31
N ALA A 291 -6.19 -16.02 -22.63
CA ALA A 291 -7.03 -16.98 -23.35
C ALA A 291 -8.29 -17.41 -22.58
N LYS A 292 -8.33 -17.18 -21.25
CA LYS A 292 -9.51 -17.46 -20.41
C LYS A 292 -10.55 -16.35 -20.46
N LEU A 293 -10.21 -15.22 -21.08
CA LEU A 293 -11.07 -14.04 -21.17
C LEU A 293 -11.71 -13.95 -22.55
N GLY A 294 -12.90 -13.35 -22.61
CA GLY A 294 -13.52 -13.02 -23.88
C GLY A 294 -12.70 -11.93 -24.59
N PRO A 295 -12.42 -12.05 -25.90
CA PRO A 295 -11.60 -11.08 -26.65
C PRO A 295 -12.22 -9.67 -26.69
N ALA A 296 -13.51 -9.54 -26.39
CA ALA A 296 -14.25 -8.28 -26.32
C ALA A 296 -14.67 -7.94 -24.87
N ASP A 297 -14.02 -8.49 -23.85
CA ASP A 297 -14.31 -8.13 -22.46
C ASP A 297 -14.01 -6.63 -22.23
N PRO A 298 -15.03 -5.80 -21.95
CA PRO A 298 -14.86 -4.35 -21.86
C PRO A 298 -13.97 -3.93 -20.68
N ARG A 299 -13.68 -4.84 -19.74
CA ARG A 299 -12.83 -4.57 -18.57
C ARG A 299 -11.35 -4.55 -18.93
N LEU A 300 -10.94 -5.18 -20.03
CA LEU A 300 -9.54 -5.30 -20.45
C LEU A 300 -8.88 -3.95 -20.76
N ALA A 301 -9.65 -3.00 -21.29
CA ALA A 301 -9.14 -1.66 -21.65
C ALA A 301 -8.60 -0.88 -20.44
N GLY A 302 -9.13 -1.14 -19.24
CA GLY A 302 -8.66 -0.56 -17.98
C GLY A 302 -7.91 -1.55 -17.10
N ALA A 303 -7.64 -2.77 -17.58
CA ALA A 303 -7.00 -3.79 -16.79
C ALA A 303 -5.48 -3.56 -16.67
N THR A 304 -4.88 -4.16 -15.66
CA THR A 304 -3.43 -4.32 -15.50
C THR A 304 -3.07 -5.80 -15.65
N VAL A 305 -1.98 -6.08 -16.37
CA VAL A 305 -1.34 -7.40 -16.38
C VAL A 305 -0.14 -7.37 -15.43
N TYR A 306 -0.11 -8.30 -14.48
CA TYR A 306 1.04 -8.58 -13.63
C TYR A 306 1.73 -9.82 -14.15
N SER A 307 3.04 -9.76 -14.41
CA SER A 307 3.81 -10.93 -14.85
C SER A 307 5.10 -11.04 -14.06
N SER A 308 5.47 -12.25 -13.62
CA SER A 308 6.71 -12.45 -12.86
C SER A 308 7.96 -12.18 -13.70
N LEU A 309 7.86 -12.31 -15.03
CA LEU A 309 8.93 -12.04 -15.99
C LEU A 309 8.42 -11.02 -17.03
N GLU A 310 9.33 -10.25 -17.62
CA GLU A 310 9.05 -9.40 -18.77
C GLU A 310 8.31 -10.19 -19.88
N PRO A 311 7.16 -9.71 -20.37
CA PRO A 311 6.45 -10.36 -21.46
C PRO A 311 7.29 -10.35 -22.73
N CYS A 312 7.56 -11.53 -23.31
CA CYS A 312 8.46 -11.62 -24.45
C CYS A 312 8.03 -10.73 -25.63
N ALA A 313 9.01 -10.12 -26.32
CA ALA A 313 8.80 -9.38 -27.57
C ALA A 313 8.79 -10.28 -28.81
N ARG A 314 9.38 -11.48 -28.70
CA ARG A 314 9.55 -12.46 -29.79
C ARG A 314 9.52 -13.85 -29.18
N ARG A 315 9.01 -14.84 -29.91
CA ARG A 315 9.11 -16.26 -29.53
C ARG A 315 9.02 -17.16 -30.75
N ALA A 316 9.71 -18.29 -30.72
CA ALA A 316 9.66 -19.28 -31.79
C ALA A 316 8.45 -20.23 -31.68
N SER A 317 7.91 -20.40 -30.48
CA SER A 317 6.88 -21.40 -30.18
C SER A 317 5.49 -21.09 -30.76
N ARG A 318 5.18 -19.82 -31.00
CA ARG A 318 3.87 -19.34 -31.47
C ARG A 318 4.04 -18.04 -32.28
N PRO A 319 3.11 -17.71 -33.21
CA PRO A 319 3.25 -16.55 -34.10
C PRO A 319 3.23 -15.18 -33.39
N ALA A 320 2.40 -15.03 -32.36
CA ALA A 320 2.27 -13.77 -31.63
C ALA A 320 3.02 -13.83 -30.28
N PRO A 321 3.89 -12.86 -29.96
CA PRO A 321 4.58 -12.77 -28.67
C PRO A 321 3.67 -12.21 -27.57
N CYS A 322 4.02 -12.42 -26.29
CA CYS A 322 3.16 -12.06 -25.16
C CYS A 322 2.89 -10.57 -25.08
N ALA A 323 3.91 -9.73 -25.31
CA ALA A 323 3.74 -8.27 -25.36
C ALA A 323 2.69 -7.86 -26.40
N ARG A 324 2.61 -8.55 -27.54
CA ARG A 324 1.61 -8.27 -28.58
C ARG A 324 0.21 -8.75 -28.17
N LEU A 325 0.09 -9.93 -27.56
CA LEU A 325 -1.18 -10.45 -27.05
C LEU A 325 -1.81 -9.49 -26.01
N ILE A 326 -1.00 -8.92 -25.12
CA ILE A 326 -1.44 -7.92 -24.14
C ILE A 326 -1.99 -6.67 -24.84
N LEU A 327 -1.27 -6.14 -25.84
CA LEU A 327 -1.68 -4.94 -26.58
C LEU A 327 -2.96 -5.17 -27.38
N ASP A 328 -3.06 -6.32 -28.05
CA ASP A 328 -4.23 -6.72 -28.85
C ASP A 328 -5.46 -6.96 -27.98
N ALA A 329 -5.29 -7.43 -26.74
CA ALA A 329 -6.35 -7.52 -25.74
C ALA A 329 -6.84 -6.14 -25.25
N GLY A 330 -6.14 -5.04 -25.60
CA GLY A 330 -6.50 -3.69 -25.20
C GLY A 330 -5.91 -3.25 -23.85
N VAL A 331 -5.13 -4.09 -23.18
CA VAL A 331 -4.45 -3.76 -21.93
C VAL A 331 -3.36 -2.72 -22.18
N ARG A 332 -3.25 -1.72 -21.30
CA ARG A 332 -2.28 -0.62 -21.40
C ARG A 332 -1.42 -0.43 -20.16
N ARG A 333 -1.51 -1.31 -19.17
CA ARG A 333 -0.62 -1.28 -18.01
C ARG A 333 -0.09 -2.67 -17.70
N VAL A 334 1.24 -2.78 -17.57
CA VAL A 334 1.93 -4.02 -17.29
C VAL A 334 2.89 -3.81 -16.12
N VAL A 335 2.83 -4.69 -15.13
CA VAL A 335 3.71 -4.66 -13.95
C VAL A 335 4.53 -5.95 -13.94
N THR A 336 5.85 -5.83 -13.83
CA THR A 336 6.78 -6.97 -13.88
C THR A 336 7.76 -6.97 -12.71
N ALA A 337 8.31 -8.14 -12.40
CA ALA A 337 9.33 -8.30 -11.35
C ALA A 337 10.75 -8.40 -11.91
N TRP A 338 10.92 -9.16 -12.99
CA TRP A 338 12.22 -9.52 -13.54
C TRP A 338 12.28 -9.25 -15.05
N ARG A 339 13.36 -8.60 -15.52
CA ARG A 339 13.62 -8.39 -16.96
C ARG A 339 14.07 -9.70 -17.59
N GLU A 340 13.69 -9.97 -18.85
CA GLU A 340 14.08 -11.21 -19.51
C GLU A 340 15.61 -11.22 -19.70
N PRO A 341 16.34 -12.24 -19.18
CA PRO A 341 17.78 -12.36 -19.39
C PRO A 341 18.09 -12.93 -20.77
N ASP A 342 19.33 -12.75 -21.24
CA ASP A 342 19.82 -13.27 -22.54
C ASP A 342 20.04 -14.80 -22.57
N THR A 343 19.24 -15.58 -21.83
CA THR A 343 19.38 -17.04 -21.74
C THR A 343 18.82 -17.74 -22.98
N PHE A 344 17.66 -17.30 -23.50
CA PHE A 344 17.00 -17.93 -24.65
C PHE A 344 16.77 -16.97 -25.81
N VAL A 345 16.65 -15.67 -25.54
CA VAL A 345 16.49 -14.61 -26.53
C VAL A 345 17.47 -13.51 -26.18
N VAL A 346 18.42 -13.25 -27.08
CA VAL A 346 19.38 -12.14 -26.93
C VAL A 346 18.68 -10.82 -27.23
N ASP A 347 18.97 -9.79 -26.44
CA ASP A 347 18.39 -8.44 -26.57
C ASP A 347 16.85 -8.46 -26.51
N ALA A 348 16.30 -9.25 -25.59
CA ALA A 348 14.86 -9.24 -25.31
C ALA A 348 14.42 -7.83 -24.85
N ASP A 349 13.36 -7.32 -25.48
CA ASP A 349 12.84 -5.97 -25.18
C ASP A 349 11.30 -5.94 -25.26
N GLY A 350 10.70 -6.77 -24.42
CA GLY A 350 9.24 -6.81 -24.23
C GLY A 350 8.68 -5.49 -23.72
N SER A 351 9.36 -4.93 -22.71
CA SER A 351 9.01 -3.65 -22.10
C SER A 351 9.09 -2.51 -23.11
N GLY A 352 10.12 -2.48 -23.96
CA GLY A 352 10.25 -1.48 -25.02
C GLY A 352 9.13 -1.57 -26.06
N LEU A 353 8.73 -2.80 -26.47
CA LEU A 353 7.60 -2.99 -27.38
C LEU A 353 6.29 -2.46 -26.79
N LEU A 354 6.03 -2.77 -25.51
CA LEU A 354 4.84 -2.28 -24.79
C LEU A 354 4.85 -0.75 -24.67
N ALA A 355 5.97 -0.17 -24.24
CA ALA A 355 6.12 1.27 -24.08
C ALA A 355 6.00 2.03 -25.41
N ALA A 356 6.59 1.52 -26.49
CA ALA A 356 6.48 2.11 -27.82
C ALA A 356 5.03 2.12 -28.35
N ALA A 357 4.20 1.20 -27.88
CA ALA A 357 2.77 1.15 -28.19
C ALA A 357 1.89 1.94 -27.19
N GLY A 358 2.51 2.70 -26.27
CA GLY A 358 1.82 3.55 -25.31
C GLY A 358 1.28 2.83 -24.08
N ALA A 359 1.80 1.64 -23.74
CA ALA A 359 1.49 0.99 -22.47
C ALA A 359 2.46 1.45 -21.38
N ASP A 360 1.93 1.65 -20.16
CA ASP A 360 2.72 1.89 -18.97
C ASP A 360 3.37 0.58 -18.50
N VAL A 361 4.70 0.57 -18.40
CA VAL A 361 5.46 -0.58 -17.90
C VAL A 361 6.10 -0.21 -16.57
N VAL A 362 5.74 -0.95 -15.51
CA VAL A 362 6.23 -0.75 -14.15
C VAL A 362 7.04 -1.96 -13.74
N VAL A 363 8.28 -1.75 -13.28
CA VAL A 363 9.13 -2.83 -12.77
C VAL A 363 9.26 -2.69 -11.26
N LEU A 364 8.95 -3.77 -10.52
CA LEU A 364 9.11 -3.85 -9.07
C LEU A 364 10.29 -4.77 -8.71
N PRO A 365 11.52 -4.23 -8.67
CA PRO A 365 12.74 -5.03 -8.50
C PRO A 365 12.80 -5.74 -7.16
N GLU A 366 12.07 -5.29 -6.13
CA GLU A 366 11.99 -6.01 -4.85
C GLU A 366 11.36 -7.41 -4.95
N TYR A 367 10.74 -7.75 -6.09
CA TYR A 367 10.21 -9.09 -6.38
C TYR A 367 11.11 -9.93 -7.29
N GLU A 368 12.23 -9.41 -7.77
CA GLU A 368 13.11 -10.10 -8.72
C GLU A 368 13.63 -11.43 -8.17
N ASP A 369 14.12 -11.45 -6.92
CA ASP A 369 14.58 -12.68 -6.27
C ASP A 369 13.49 -13.76 -6.20
N ARG A 370 12.24 -13.34 -6.00
CA ARG A 370 11.08 -14.25 -5.94
C ARG A 370 10.72 -14.77 -7.33
N ALA A 371 10.77 -13.91 -8.35
CA ALA A 371 10.50 -14.29 -9.73
C ALA A 371 11.59 -15.19 -10.36
N THR A 372 12.85 -14.98 -9.97
CA THR A 372 13.99 -15.77 -10.43
C THR A 372 14.10 -17.12 -9.74
N ALA A 373 13.62 -17.25 -8.49
CA ALA A 373 13.71 -18.49 -7.69
C ALA A 373 13.30 -19.78 -8.45
N PRO A 374 12.13 -19.86 -9.13
CA PRO A 374 11.73 -21.06 -9.88
C PRO A 374 12.55 -21.30 -11.17
N ASN A 375 13.46 -20.39 -11.53
CA ASN A 375 14.23 -20.39 -12.76
C ASN A 375 15.74 -20.51 -12.56
N ARG A 376 16.25 -20.52 -11.31
CA ARG A 376 17.70 -20.49 -11.03
C ARG A 376 18.48 -21.61 -11.73
N HIS A 377 17.87 -22.79 -11.89
CA HIS A 377 18.48 -23.92 -12.61
C HIS A 377 18.74 -23.67 -14.11
N LEU A 378 18.20 -22.58 -14.68
CA LEU A 378 18.42 -22.13 -16.05
C LEU A 378 19.48 -21.04 -16.16
N LEU A 379 19.78 -20.35 -15.06
CA LEU A 379 20.67 -19.19 -15.02
C LEU A 379 22.11 -19.58 -14.67
N ASP A 380 22.27 -20.68 -13.95
CA ASP A 380 23.58 -21.21 -13.51
C ASP A 380 24.23 -22.18 -14.53
N ALA A 381 23.68 -22.27 -15.75
CA ALA A 381 24.01 -23.31 -16.75
C ALA A 381 24.91 -22.82 -17.89
#